data_AF-S4T9L2-F1
#
_entry.id   AF-S4T9L2-F1
#
_cell.length_a   1.000
_cell.length_b   1.000
_cell.length_c   1.000
_cell.angle_alpha   90.00
_cell.angle_beta   90.00
_cell.angle_gamma   90.00
#
_symmetry.space_group_name_H-M   'P 1'
#
loop_
_entity.id
_entity.type
_entity.pdbx_description
1 polymer ?
#
loop_
_entity_poly.entity_id
_entity_poly.type
_entity_poly.pdbx_seq_one_letter_code
_entity_poly.pdbx_strand_id
1 'polypeptide(L)' 'PFLKGLLGKQDRLPTIIVVWSILLASVLTLLWVRINPFVSKGGIVLEICGLNCD' A
#
# COMPACT_ATOMS: atom_id res chain seq x y z
N PRO A 1 -13.74 20.12 -16.09
CA PRO A 1 -13.11 21.32 -16.71
C PRO A 1 -12.33 22.24 -15.74
N PHE A 2 -12.50 22.15 -14.42
CA PHE A 2 -11.83 23.05 -13.46
C PHE A 2 -10.34 22.76 -13.22
N LEU A 3 -9.91 21.49 -13.25
CA LEU A 3 -8.49 21.16 -13.09
C LEU A 3 -7.62 21.78 -14.19
N LYS A 4 -8.14 21.91 -15.42
CA LYS A 4 -7.38 22.50 -16.55
C LYS A 4 -7.17 24.02 -16.42
N GLY A 5 -8.01 24.72 -15.66
CA GLY A 5 -7.90 26.17 -15.44
C GLY A 5 -6.96 26.57 -14.28
N LEU A 6 -6.71 25.66 -13.34
CA LEU A 6 -5.77 25.87 -12.21
C LEU A 6 -4.35 25.38 -12.51
N LEU A 7 -4.15 24.57 -13.55
CA LEU A 7 -2.83 24.23 -14.10
C LEU A 7 -2.21 25.39 -14.92
N GLY A 8 -2.53 26.63 -14.55
CA GLY A 8 -1.97 27.84 -15.14
C GLY A 8 -0.57 28.11 -14.58
N LYS A 9 0.47 27.65 -15.29
CA LYS A 9 1.85 28.15 -15.18
C LYS A 9 2.58 27.82 -13.88
N GLN A 10 2.44 26.59 -13.43
CA GLN A 10 3.21 26.02 -12.36
C GLN A 10 4.01 24.88 -13.01
N ASP A 11 5.16 25.06 -13.65
CA ASP A 11 5.84 23.92 -14.32
C ASP A 11 6.71 23.10 -13.36
N ARG A 12 7.25 23.75 -12.32
CA ARG A 12 8.15 23.13 -11.33
C ARG A 12 7.42 22.52 -10.14
N LEU A 13 6.38 23.18 -9.61
CA LEU A 13 5.70 22.69 -8.41
C LEU A 13 4.72 21.51 -8.63
N PRO A 14 4.00 21.31 -9.75
CA PRO A 14 3.13 20.15 -9.90
C PRO A 14 3.97 18.88 -10.04
N THR A 15 5.11 18.96 -10.75
CA THR A 15 6.02 17.83 -10.90
C THR A 15 6.60 17.41 -9.54
N ILE A 16 7.01 18.38 -8.72
CA ILE A 16 7.46 18.11 -7.34
C ILE A 16 6.34 17.46 -6.52
N ILE A 17 5.14 18.03 -6.50
CA ILE A 17 4.01 17.48 -5.71
C ILE A 17 3.64 16.07 -6.19
N VAL A 18 3.66 15.81 -7.50
CA VAL A 18 3.41 14.48 -8.07
C VAL A 18 4.47 13.48 -7.61
N VAL A 19 5.76 13.85 -7.66
CA VAL A 19 6.85 12.99 -7.19
C VAL A 19 6.71 12.67 -5.70
N TRP A 20 6.46 13.67 -4.86
CA TRP A 20 6.22 13.47 -3.43
C TRP A 20 4.99 12.59 -3.18
N SER A 21 3.93 12.75 -3.97
CA SER A 21 2.71 11.95 -3.85
C SER A 21 2.98 10.47 -4.16
N ILE A 22 3.77 10.19 -5.21
CA ILE A 22 4.17 8.82 -5.57
C ILE A 22 5.06 8.20 -4.48
N LEU A 23 6.01 8.97 -3.94
CA LEU A 23 6.86 8.54 -2.82
C LEU A 23 6.03 8.18 -1.59
N LEU A 24 5.13 9.08 -1.17
CA LEU A 24 4.24 8.83 -0.02
C LEU A 24 3.31 7.64 -0.26
N ALA A 25 2.73 7.53 -1.46
CA ALA A 25 1.87 6.41 -1.82
C ALA A 25 2.62 5.08 -1.73
N SER A 26 3.86 5.01 -2.22
CA SER A 26 4.70 3.82 -2.14
C SER A 26 4.93 3.38 -0.69
N VAL A 27 5.31 4.32 0.19
CA VAL A 27 5.53 4.04 1.62
C VAL A 27 4.23 3.58 2.29
N LEU A 28 3.11 4.26 2.02
CA LEU A 28 1.80 3.90 2.58
C LEU A 28 1.33 2.52 2.12
N THR A 29 1.55 2.15 0.85
CA THR A 29 1.24 0.82 0.34
C THR A 29 2.08 -0.26 1.04
N LEU A 30 3.38 -0.02 1.23
CA LEU A 30 4.25 -0.96 1.94
C LEU A 30 3.83 -1.14 3.40
N LEU A 31 3.50 -0.04 4.09
CA LEU A 31 2.99 -0.09 5.46
C LEU A 31 1.64 -0.83 5.54
N TRP A 32 0.73 -0.56 4.60
CA TRP A 32 -0.57 -1.21 4.53
C TRP A 32 -0.47 -2.73 4.42
N VAL A 33 0.43 -3.24 3.57
CA VAL A 33 0.68 -4.70 3.44
C VAL A 33 1.13 -5.32 4.76
N ARG A 34 1.90 -4.61 5.58
CA ARG A 34 2.36 -5.12 6.87
C ARG A 34 1.31 -5.06 7.98
N ILE A 35 0.46 -4.04 7.94
CA ILE A 35 -0.60 -3.80 8.92
C ILE A 35 -1.80 -4.72 8.66
N ASN A 36 -2.05 -5.14 7.42
CA ASN A 36 -3.20 -5.99 7.10
C ASN A 36 -3.15 -7.32 7.87
N PRO A 37 -4.12 -7.57 8.78
CA PRO A 37 -4.24 -8.85 9.46
C PRO A 37 -4.78 -9.94 8.52
N PHE A 38 -5.34 -9.56 7.37
CA PHE A 38 -5.93 -10.45 6.37
C PHE A 38 -4.94 -10.92 5.30
N VAL A 39 -3.72 -10.39 5.28
CA VAL A 39 -2.63 -10.97 4.50
C VAL A 39 -2.09 -12.16 5.29
N SER A 40 -2.20 -13.36 4.73
CA SER A 40 -1.69 -14.59 5.34
C SER A 40 -0.17 -14.48 5.51
N LYS A 41 0.29 -14.26 6.74
CA LYS A 41 1.72 -14.08 7.09
C LYS A 41 2.52 -15.39 7.06
N GLY A 42 2.09 -16.36 6.25
CA GLY A 42 2.39 -17.77 6.46
C GLY A 42 1.54 -18.25 7.63
N GLY A 43 0.58 -19.15 7.36
CA GLY A 43 -0.22 -19.75 8.42
C GLY A 43 0.68 -20.35 9.49
N ILE A 44 0.19 -20.38 10.73
CA ILE A 44 0.75 -21.21 11.80
C ILE A 44 1.15 -22.57 11.21
N VAL A 45 2.37 -23.03 11.51
CA VAL A 45 2.79 -24.40 11.19
C VAL A 45 1.78 -25.29 11.91
N LEU A 46 0.82 -25.82 11.15
CA LEU A 46 -0.12 -26.81 11.64
C LEU A 46 0.73 -28.06 11.91
N GLU A 47 1.17 -28.23 13.16
CA GLU A 47 1.61 -29.54 13.61
C GLU A 47 0.44 -30.51 13.37
N ILE A 48 0.76 -31.67 12.81
CA ILE A 48 -0.15 -32.80 12.74
C ILE A 48 -0.76 -33.02 14.13
N CYS A 49 -2.05 -32.71 14.29
CA CYS A 49 -2.77 -32.99 15.51
C CYS A 49 -2.86 -34.52 15.62
N GLY A 50 -2.00 -35.11 16.46
CA GLY A 50 -1.83 -36.56 16.64
C GLY A 50 -3.00 -37.25 17.33
N LEU A 51 -4.23 -36.90 16.96
CA LEU A 51 -5.44 -37.59 17.40
C LEU A 51 -5.63 -38.84 16.54
N ASN A 52 -5.61 -40.00 17.19
CA ASN A 52 -6.04 -41.26 16.58
C ASN A 52 -7.55 -41.19 16.37
N CYS A 53 -7.98 -41.08 15.11
CA CYS A 53 -9.37 -41.26 14.72
C CYS A 53 -9.50 -42.69 14.23
N ASP A 54 -9.85 -43.59 15.15
CA ASP A 54 -10.41 -44.91 14.83
C ASP A 54 -11.80 -44.78 14.17
#